data_AF-A0A844GC96-F1
#
_entry.id   AF-A0A844GC96-F1
#
_cell.length_a   1.000
_cell.length_b   1.000
_cell.length_c   1.000
_cell.angle_alpha   90.00
_cell.angle_beta   90.00
_cell.angle_gamma   90.00
#
_symmetry.space_group_name_H-M   'P 1'
#
loop_
_entity.id
_entity.type
_entity.pdbx_description
1 polymer ?
#
loop_
_entity_poly.entity_id
_entity_poly.type
_entity_poly.pdbx_seq_one_letter_code
_entity_poly.pdbx_strand_id
1 'polypeptide(L)'
;MANTRRLLTLADRLIRAVNDCDWKTVEATAQAVAVTATRLSARPALTQPEQDAVAQVLLAHQYASRRCAVEARDLAEKLCQLRRNAEGYIAYALTTDASQDE
;
A
#
# COMPACT_ATOMS: atom_id res chain seq x y z
N MET A 1 -8.14 -17.95 -21.89
CA MET A 1 -8.14 -16.52 -22.30
C MET A 1 -8.80 -15.58 -21.28
N ALA A 2 -9.99 -15.87 -20.73
CA ALA A 2 -10.67 -14.97 -19.79
C ALA A 2 -9.86 -14.65 -18.51
N ASN A 3 -9.16 -15.64 -17.94
CA ASN A 3 -8.35 -15.45 -16.74
C ASN A 3 -7.10 -14.59 -17.00
N THR A 4 -6.42 -14.78 -18.13
CA THR A 4 -5.26 -13.97 -18.55
C THR A 4 -5.63 -12.50 -18.63
N ARG A 5 -6.72 -12.16 -19.33
CA ARG A 5 -7.20 -10.78 -19.44
C ARG A 5 -7.58 -10.20 -18.08
N ARG A 6 -8.24 -10.98 -17.24
CA ARG A 6 -8.62 -10.57 -15.88
C ARG A 6 -7.39 -10.25 -15.01
N LEU A 7 -6.34 -11.08 -15.05
CA LEU A 7 -5.09 -10.83 -14.34
C LEU A 7 -4.42 -9.53 -14.79
N LEU A 8 -4.33 -9.31 -16.11
CA LEU A 8 -3.75 -8.07 -16.65
C LEU A 8 -4.54 -6.82 -16.24
N THR A 9 -5.87 -6.89 -16.27
CA THR A 9 -6.72 -5.78 -15.78
C THR A 9 -6.55 -5.53 -14.29
N LEU A 10 -6.40 -6.58 -13.48
CA LEU A 10 -6.12 -6.44 -12.05
C LEU A 10 -4.72 -5.84 -11.80
N ALA A 11 -3.72 -6.20 -12.60
CA ALA A 11 -2.39 -5.59 -12.52
C ALA A 11 -2.43 -4.08 -12.81
N ASP A 12 -3.10 -3.67 -13.89
CA ASP A 12 -3.25 -2.24 -14.23
C ASP A 12 -4.02 -1.49 -13.14
N ARG A 13 -5.13 -2.07 -12.64
CA ARG A 13 -5.90 -1.48 -11.53
C ARG A 13 -5.07 -1.32 -10.27
N LEU A 14 -4.22 -2.30 -9.94
CA LEU A 14 -3.35 -2.25 -8.77
C LEU A 14 -2.34 -1.10 -8.90
N ILE A 15 -1.70 -0.97 -10.06
CA ILE A 15 -0.73 0.11 -10.32
C ILE A 15 -1.41 1.48 -10.21
N ARG A 16 -2.59 1.66 -10.81
CA ARG A 16 -3.34 2.92 -10.71
C ARG A 16 -3.73 3.24 -9.26
N ALA A 17 -4.31 2.28 -8.54
CA ALA A 17 -4.72 2.49 -7.16
C ALA A 17 -3.55 2.87 -6.24
N VAL A 18 -2.36 2.30 -6.47
CA VAL A 18 -1.13 2.66 -5.75
C VAL A 18 -0.68 4.08 -6.09
N ASN A 19 -0.77 4.49 -7.36
CA ASN A 19 -0.39 5.84 -7.79
C ASN A 19 -1.35 6.91 -7.26
N ASP A 20 -2.64 6.57 -7.18
CA ASP A 20 -3.68 7.44 -6.64
C ASP A 20 -3.73 7.42 -5.10
N CYS A 21 -2.85 6.65 -4.45
CA CYS A 21 -2.84 6.41 -3.00
C CYS A 21 -4.18 5.90 -2.44
N ASP A 22 -5.00 5.23 -3.27
CA ASP A 22 -6.27 4.62 -2.86
C ASP A 22 -6.00 3.25 -2.24
N TRP A 23 -5.56 3.26 -0.99
CA TRP A 23 -5.16 2.05 -0.25
C TRP A 23 -6.29 1.02 -0.10
N LYS A 24 -7.56 1.47 -0.06
CA LYS A 24 -8.72 0.57 -0.02
C LYS A 24 -8.87 -0.18 -1.32
N THR A 25 -8.72 0.51 -2.45
CA THR A 25 -8.74 -0.14 -3.77
C THR A 25 -7.52 -1.04 -3.97
N VAL A 26 -6.35 -0.70 -3.42
CA VAL A 26 -5.16 -1.57 -3.42
C VAL A 26 -5.46 -2.90 -2.72
N GLU A 27 -6.01 -2.86 -1.51
CA GLU A 27 -6.37 -4.06 -0.73
C GLU A 27 -7.41 -4.92 -1.48
N ALA A 28 -8.50 -4.31 -1.94
CA ALA A 28 -9.55 -5.03 -2.68
C ALA A 28 -9.02 -5.67 -3.97
N THR A 29 -8.12 -4.97 -4.69
CA THR A 29 -7.53 -5.48 -5.92
C THR A 29 -6.55 -6.62 -5.63
N ALA A 30 -5.73 -6.50 -4.58
CA ALA A 30 -4.81 -7.55 -4.15
C ALA A 30 -5.56 -8.83 -3.73
N GLN A 31 -6.70 -8.70 -3.05
CA GLN A 31 -7.53 -9.85 -2.68
C GLN A 31 -8.18 -10.52 -3.91
N ALA A 32 -8.64 -9.72 -4.88
CA ALA A 32 -9.15 -10.24 -6.15
C ALA A 32 -8.07 -10.98 -6.97
N VAL A 33 -6.82 -10.50 -6.92
CA VAL A 33 -5.65 -11.18 -7.47
C VAL A 33 -5.43 -12.53 -6.78
N ALA A 34 -5.42 -12.56 -5.44
CA ALA A 34 -5.21 -13.80 -4.68
C ALA A 34 -6.25 -14.87 -5.03
N VAL A 35 -7.53 -14.51 -5.08
CA VAL A 35 -8.61 -15.43 -5.47
C VAL A 35 -8.42 -15.98 -6.90
N THR A 36 -7.99 -15.12 -7.83
CA THR A 36 -7.76 -15.53 -9.22
C THR A 36 -6.54 -16.44 -9.33
N ALA A 37 -5.48 -16.16 -8.57
CA ALA A 37 -4.26 -16.97 -8.52
C ALA A 37 -4.52 -18.36 -7.91
N THR A 38 -5.27 -18.46 -6.81
CA THR A 38 -5.65 -19.75 -6.20
C THR A 38 -6.46 -20.63 -7.16
N ARG A 39 -7.34 -20.03 -7.96
CA ARG A 39 -8.08 -20.78 -8.99
C ARG A 39 -7.17 -21.29 -10.11
N LEU A 40 -6.11 -20.54 -10.43
CA LEU A 40 -5.13 -20.95 -11.44
C LEU A 40 -4.17 -22.02 -10.92
N SER A 41 -3.79 -21.99 -9.64
CA SER A 41 -2.93 -23.01 -9.03
C SER A 41 -3.59 -24.38 -8.91
N ALA A 42 -4.94 -24.44 -8.94
CA ALA A 42 -5.68 -25.70 -8.98
C ALA A 42 -5.56 -26.44 -10.34
N ARG A 43 -4.95 -25.82 -11.36
CA ARG A 43 -4.76 -26.42 -12.68
C ARG A 43 -3.36 -27.05 -12.78
N PRO A 44 -3.23 -28.23 -13.41
CA PRO A 44 -1.98 -28.97 -13.47
C PRO A 44 -0.89 -28.29 -14.31
N ALA A 45 -1.25 -27.44 -15.26
CA ALA A 45 -0.30 -26.66 -16.04
C ALA A 45 -0.89 -25.32 -16.48
N LEU A 46 -0.10 -24.26 -16.39
CA LEU A 46 -0.42 -22.95 -16.94
C LEU A 46 0.12 -22.85 -18.36
N THR A 47 -0.69 -22.31 -19.27
CA THR A 47 -0.24 -21.95 -20.61
C THR A 47 0.74 -20.78 -20.57
N GLN A 48 1.61 -20.63 -21.58
CA GLN A 48 2.57 -19.51 -21.63
C GLN A 48 1.91 -18.13 -21.41
N PRO A 49 0.78 -17.78 -22.04
CA PRO A 49 0.13 -16.49 -21.80
C PRO A 49 -0.36 -16.32 -20.36
N GLU A 50 -0.74 -17.41 -19.69
CA GLU A 50 -1.15 -17.36 -18.28
C GLU A 50 0.06 -17.16 -17.36
N GLN A 51 1.21 -17.77 -17.68
CA GLN A 51 2.46 -17.53 -16.96
C GLN A 51 2.91 -16.08 -17.10
N ASP A 52 2.86 -15.51 -18.30
CA ASP A 52 3.23 -14.11 -18.56
C ASP A 52 2.31 -13.15 -17.79
N ALA A 53 1.00 -13.41 -17.76
CA ALA A 53 0.05 -12.59 -17.00
C ALA A 53 0.26 -12.70 -15.47
N VAL A 54 0.63 -13.87 -14.96
CA VAL A 54 1.01 -14.04 -13.56
C VAL A 54 2.29 -13.26 -13.24
N ALA A 55 3.29 -13.29 -14.12
CA ALA A 55 4.52 -12.52 -13.96
C ALA A 55 4.24 -11.00 -13.91
N GLN A 56 3.34 -10.49 -14.76
CA GLN A 56 2.95 -9.08 -14.71
C GLN A 56 2.25 -8.69 -13.41
N VAL A 57 1.36 -9.55 -12.90
CA VAL A 57 0.70 -9.33 -11.62
C VAL A 57 1.70 -9.34 -10.46
N LEU A 58 2.70 -10.22 -10.49
CA LEU A 58 3.77 -10.25 -9.49
C LEU A 58 4.58 -8.95 -9.50
N LEU A 59 4.92 -8.41 -10.67
CA LEU A 59 5.62 -7.13 -10.80
C LEU A 59 4.78 -5.98 -10.24
N ALA A 60 3.48 -5.92 -10.59
CA ALA A 60 2.55 -4.92 -10.07
C ALA A 60 2.43 -4.99 -8.54
N HIS A 61 2.38 -6.19 -7.97
CA HIS A 61 2.33 -6.39 -6.52
C HIS A 61 3.63 -5.96 -5.83
N GLN A 62 4.79 -6.32 -6.36
CA GLN A 62 6.07 -5.87 -5.81
C GLN A 62 6.24 -4.34 -5.88
N TYR A 63 5.72 -3.72 -6.94
CA TYR A 63 5.66 -2.27 -7.03
C TYR A 63 4.76 -1.67 -5.95
N ALA A 64 3.54 -2.20 -5.79
CA ALA A 64 2.60 -1.79 -4.75
C ALA A 64 3.21 -1.88 -3.35
N SER A 65 3.81 -3.02 -2.99
CA SER A 65 4.42 -3.24 -1.68
C SER A 65 5.55 -2.24 -1.39
N ARG A 66 6.39 -1.91 -2.38
CA ARG A 66 7.44 -0.89 -2.22
C ARG A 66 6.86 0.50 -2.00
N ARG A 67 5.83 0.88 -2.76
CA ARG A 67 5.14 2.18 -2.58
C ARG A 67 4.48 2.28 -1.21
N CYS A 68 3.75 1.24 -0.78
CA CYS A 68 3.15 1.20 0.56
C CYS A 68 4.20 1.34 1.67
N ALA A 69 5.37 0.70 1.53
CA ALA A 69 6.44 0.81 2.52
C ALA A 69 7.02 2.23 2.64
N VAL A 70 7.19 2.92 1.49
CA VAL A 70 7.63 4.32 1.47
C VAL A 70 6.59 5.22 2.15
N GLU A 71 5.32 5.12 1.76
CA GLU A 71 4.26 5.98 2.32
C GLU A 71 4.04 5.72 3.83
N ALA A 72 4.18 4.46 4.28
CA ALA A 72 4.12 4.12 5.70
C ALA A 72 5.27 4.75 6.51
N ARG A 73 6.48 4.78 5.93
CA ARG A 73 7.64 5.45 6.55
C ARG A 73 7.42 6.95 6.62
N ASP A 74 6.97 7.58 5.54
CA ASP A 74 6.70 9.02 5.50
C ASP A 74 5.63 9.42 6.51
N LEU A 75 4.58 8.60 6.67
CA LEU A 75 3.55 8.81 7.69
C LEU A 75 4.13 8.69 9.11
N ALA A 76 4.97 7.69 9.38
CA ALA A 76 5.62 7.51 10.67
C ALA A 76 6.54 8.70 11.03
N GLU A 77 7.27 9.23 10.05
CA GLU A 77 8.11 10.41 10.23
C GLU A 77 7.27 11.66 10.55
N LYS A 78 6.15 11.87 9.84
CA LYS A 78 5.19 12.95 10.11
C LYS A 78 4.55 12.84 11.49
N LEU A 79 4.16 11.64 11.91
CA LEU A 79 3.61 11.41 13.25
C LEU A 79 4.63 11.70 14.35
N CYS A 80 5.90 11.31 14.16
CA CYS A 80 6.97 11.66 15.07
C CYS A 80 7.19 13.18 15.16
N GLN A 81 7.12 13.90 14.04
CA GLN A 81 7.22 15.37 14.02
C GLN A 81 6.06 16.02 14.77
N LEU A 82 4.82 15.58 14.51
CA LEU A 82 3.63 16.10 15.20
C LEU A 82 3.72 15.87 16.72
N ARG A 83 4.16 14.68 17.15
CA ARG A 83 4.34 14.38 18.57
C ARG A 83 5.38 15.29 19.23
N ARG A 84 6.54 15.48 18.59
CA ARG A 84 7.58 16.41 19.10
C ARG A 84 7.09 17.85 19.17
N ASN A 85 6.32 18.30 18.18
CA ASN A 85 5.76 19.65 18.19
C ASN A 85 4.75 19.79 19.34
N ALA A 86 3.89 18.79 19.56
CA ALA A 86 2.94 18.79 20.67
C ALA A 86 3.66 18.81 22.03
N GLU A 87 4.71 18.01 22.21
CA GLU A 87 5.57 18.03 23.41
C GLU A 87 6.21 19.41 23.62
N GLY A 88 6.67 20.07 22.54
CA GLY A 88 7.23 21.42 22.60
C GLY A 88 6.21 22.48 23.01
N TYR A 89 4.99 22.42 22.48
CA TYR A 89 3.90 23.32 22.89
C TYR A 89 3.51 23.12 24.36
N ILE A 90 3.44 21.88 24.84
CA ILE A 90 3.15 21.57 26.25
C ILE A 90 4.27 22.10 27.15
N ALA A 91 5.54 21.89 26.77
CA ALA A 91 6.67 22.39 27.53
C ALA A 91 6.66 23.93 27.63
N TYR A 92 6.32 24.62 26.53
CA TYR A 92 6.19 26.07 26.53
C TYR A 92 5.02 26.58 27.38
N ALA A 93 3.87 25.90 27.34
CA ALA A 93 2.73 26.25 28.17
C ALA A 93 3.05 26.11 29.67
N LEU A 94 3.70 25.01 30.06
CA LEU A 94 4.08 24.75 31.46
C LEU A 94 5.14 25.73 31.98
N THR A 95 6.12 26.14 31.17
CA THR A 95 7.10 27.15 31.58
C THR A 95 6.51 28.56 31.63
N THR A 96 5.47 28.84 30.83
CA THR A 96 4.77 30.13 30.88
C THR A 96 3.93 30.24 32.15
N ASP A 97 3.20 29.18 32.55
CA ASP A 97 2.47 29.17 33.83
C ASP A 97 3.43 29.26 35.03
N ALA A 98 4.57 28.56 34.99
CA ALA A 98 5.53 28.56 36.09
C ALA A 98 6.28 29.90 36.29
N SER A 99 6.21 30.82 35.31
CA SER A 99 6.86 32.13 35.37
C SER A 99 5.89 33.28 35.72
N GLN A 100 4.60 32.99 35.90
CA GLN A 100 3.61 33.96 36.38
C GLN A 100 3.37 33.90 37.91
N ASP A 101 3.98 32.93 38.60
CA ASP A 101 3.89 32.72 40.06
C ASP A 101 5.12 33.25 40.85
N GLU A 102 5.95 34.13 40.26
CA GLU A 102 6.98 34.94 40.95
C GLU A 102 6.56 36.41 41.11
#